data_AF-A0A366DYX7-F1
#
_entry.id   AF-A0A366DYX7-F1
#
_cell.length_a   1.000
_cell.length_b   1.000
_cell.length_c   1.000
_cell.angle_alpha   90.00
_cell.angle_beta   90.00
_cell.angle_gamma   90.00
#
_symmetry.space_group_name_H-M   'P 1'
#
loop_
_entity.id
_entity.type
_entity.pdbx_description
1 polymer ?
#
loop_
_entity_poly.entity_id
_entity_poly.type
_entity_poly.pdbx_seq_one_letter_code
_entity_poly.pdbx_strand_id
1 'polypeptide(L)'
;MQAVHFGAGNIGRGFIGMLLNRANYHTTFVDVNDAIISEINKKQQYTVVLADENKQEETITNINGINSKDNPSEVVAAIVNADIITTAVGPTVLPIIAKLLAEGLSERLQQNQQPLNIIACENMIGGSELLKEKVLEHVDLKDKTAFESIFAFPNAAVDRIVPNQTNQELLTVAVEPYYEWVVDASAIKGVKPNITGVTYVDDLKPYIERKLFTVNTGHAVAAYLGYNLGFETIKQAMDNSKVSSLVKSTLKETGNILITQYGFKEETHNQYIEKIIARFLNPHISDDVTRVARGPLRKLGKNDRLIRPAILHLEILNEEPTFLAKAIAAALQYDYAADAEAVSLQEKVKVKGFAGALREVSELPTNSPLIPIVETQIEQLKKMH
;
A
#
# COMPACT_ATOMS: atom_id res chain seq x y z
N MET A 1 -16.11 -2.78 22.16
CA MET A 1 -15.24 -1.66 21.73
C MET A 1 -15.79 -1.07 20.46
N GLN A 2 -15.61 0.22 20.24
CA GLN A 2 -16.10 0.99 19.10
C GLN A 2 -14.92 1.35 18.18
N ALA A 3 -15.03 1.06 16.89
CA ALA A 3 -14.06 1.47 15.88
C ALA A 3 -14.72 2.42 14.89
N VAL A 4 -14.05 3.53 14.58
CA VAL A 4 -14.44 4.41 13.47
C VAL A 4 -13.47 4.17 12.32
N HIS A 5 -13.98 3.80 11.16
CA HIS A 5 -13.16 3.51 9.97
C HIS A 5 -13.53 4.45 8.82
N PHE A 6 -12.62 5.36 8.47
CA PHE A 6 -12.77 6.23 7.30
C PHE A 6 -12.40 5.46 6.02
N GLY A 7 -13.32 5.41 5.07
CA GLY A 7 -13.16 4.70 3.79
C GLY A 7 -13.91 3.38 3.78
N ALA A 8 -15.14 3.38 3.28
CA ALA A 8 -15.97 2.18 3.15
C ALA A 8 -15.71 1.42 1.83
N GLY A 9 -14.57 1.65 1.17
CA GLY A 9 -14.18 0.97 -0.07
C GLY A 9 -13.72 -0.47 0.13
N ASN A 10 -13.17 -1.08 -0.92
CA ASN A 10 -12.78 -2.50 -0.90
C ASN A 10 -11.69 -2.81 0.14
N ILE A 11 -10.70 -1.93 0.35
CA ILE A 11 -9.68 -2.11 1.40
C ILE A 11 -10.30 -1.96 2.79
N GLY A 12 -11.17 -0.97 2.98
CA GLY A 12 -11.84 -0.77 4.26
C GLY A 12 -12.70 -1.96 4.67
N ARG A 13 -13.55 -2.46 3.77
CA ARG A 13 -14.42 -3.62 4.03
C ARG A 13 -13.64 -4.94 4.03
N GLY A 14 -12.83 -5.15 3.00
CA GLY A 14 -12.17 -6.43 2.75
C GLY A 14 -10.87 -6.64 3.54
N PHE A 15 -10.39 -5.66 4.31
CA PHE A 15 -9.16 -5.82 5.08
C PHE A 15 -9.26 -5.21 6.48
N ILE A 16 -9.29 -3.88 6.60
CA ILE A 16 -9.16 -3.22 7.91
C ILE A 16 -10.40 -3.47 8.78
N GLY A 17 -11.58 -3.21 8.23
CA GLY A 17 -12.87 -3.48 8.87
C GLY A 17 -13.10 -4.97 9.16
N MET A 18 -12.64 -5.86 8.26
CA MET A 18 -12.66 -7.30 8.49
C MET A 18 -11.85 -7.68 9.74
N LEU A 19 -10.62 -7.17 9.89
CA LEU A 19 -9.79 -7.46 11.07
C LEU A 19 -10.33 -6.82 12.35
N LEU A 20 -10.92 -5.62 12.26
CA LEU A 20 -11.63 -5.00 13.38
C LEU A 20 -12.82 -5.84 13.83
N ASN A 21 -13.60 -6.39 12.90
CA ASN A 21 -14.71 -7.30 13.21
C ASN A 21 -14.23 -8.59 13.87
N ARG A 22 -13.16 -9.23 13.37
CA ARG A 22 -12.54 -10.41 14.01
C ARG A 22 -12.05 -10.11 15.44
N ALA A 23 -11.69 -8.86 15.72
CA ALA A 23 -11.33 -8.38 17.04
C ALA A 23 -12.54 -7.92 17.89
N ASN A 24 -13.77 -8.23 17.45
CA ASN A 24 -15.04 -7.92 18.11
C ASN A 24 -15.32 -6.42 18.31
N TYR A 25 -14.79 -5.56 17.43
CA TYR A 25 -15.20 -4.15 17.39
C TYR A 25 -16.58 -4.02 16.72
N HIS A 26 -17.41 -3.14 17.26
CA HIS A 26 -18.47 -2.52 16.45
C HIS A 26 -17.81 -1.50 15.53
N THR A 27 -17.98 -1.66 14.22
CA THR A 27 -17.29 -0.80 13.23
C THR A 27 -18.26 0.14 12.55
N THR A 28 -18.03 1.44 12.77
CA THR A 28 -18.72 2.52 12.07
C THR A 28 -17.88 2.96 10.88
N PHE A 29 -18.34 2.60 9.68
CA PHE A 29 -17.75 3.06 8.43
C PHE A 29 -18.13 4.51 8.14
N VAL A 30 -17.17 5.32 7.73
CA VAL A 30 -17.37 6.73 7.39
C VAL A 30 -16.91 6.96 5.96
N ASP A 31 -17.82 7.38 5.09
CA ASP A 31 -17.54 7.62 3.67
C ASP A 31 -18.49 8.69 3.10
N VAL A 32 -18.26 9.15 1.89
CA VAL A 32 -19.17 10.05 1.15
C VAL A 32 -19.99 9.30 0.09
N ASN A 33 -19.69 8.02 -0.15
CA ASN A 33 -20.43 7.17 -1.07
C ASN A 33 -21.77 6.74 -0.47
N ASP A 34 -22.82 7.48 -0.81
CA ASP A 34 -24.17 7.26 -0.30
C ASP A 34 -24.71 5.84 -0.57
N ALA A 35 -24.45 5.28 -1.76
CA ALA A 35 -24.91 3.93 -2.10
C ALA A 35 -24.30 2.87 -1.19
N ILE A 36 -23.01 2.99 -0.88
CA ILE A 36 -22.31 2.06 0.04
C ILE A 36 -22.82 2.24 1.47
N ILE A 37 -22.90 3.48 1.96
CA ILE A 37 -23.33 3.75 3.34
C ILE A 37 -24.78 3.32 3.57
N SER A 38 -25.67 3.64 2.63
CA SER A 38 -27.08 3.23 2.69
C SER A 38 -27.23 1.72 2.69
N GLU A 39 -26.48 0.99 1.86
CA GLU A 39 -26.55 -0.47 1.84
C GLU A 39 -25.94 -1.08 3.12
N ILE A 40 -24.86 -0.51 3.68
CA ILE A 40 -24.31 -0.93 4.99
C ILE A 40 -25.37 -0.78 6.08
N ASN A 41 -26.08 0.35 6.15
CA ASN A 41 -27.10 0.58 7.16
C ASN A 41 -28.33 -0.29 6.98
N LYS A 42 -28.70 -0.61 5.74
CA LYS A 42 -29.82 -1.49 5.41
C LYS A 42 -29.55 -2.95 5.74
N LYS A 43 -28.36 -3.45 5.40
CA LYS A 43 -27.99 -4.87 5.56
C LYS A 43 -27.37 -5.16 6.93
N GLN A 44 -26.65 -4.19 7.50
CA GLN A 44 -25.83 -4.31 8.72
C GLN A 44 -24.84 -5.48 8.72
N GLN A 45 -24.55 -6.00 7.52
CA GLN A 45 -23.59 -7.05 7.26
C GLN A 45 -23.14 -7.04 5.80
N TYR A 46 -22.00 -7.66 5.51
CA TYR A 46 -21.52 -7.94 4.16
C TYR A 46 -20.63 -9.18 4.13
N THR A 47 -20.33 -9.68 2.93
CA THR A 47 -19.50 -10.86 2.73
C THR A 47 -18.13 -10.49 2.20
N VAL A 48 -17.09 -11.03 2.84
CA VAL A 48 -15.73 -11.07 2.31
C VAL A 48 -15.49 -12.44 1.70
N VAL A 49 -15.09 -12.49 0.44
CA VAL A 49 -14.78 -13.75 -0.28
C VAL A 49 -13.28 -13.88 -0.43
N LEU A 50 -12.69 -14.97 0.04
CA LEU A 50 -11.28 -15.26 -0.16
C LEU A 50 -11.08 -15.79 -1.58
N ALA A 51 -10.18 -15.15 -2.33
CA ALA A 51 -9.78 -15.58 -3.66
C ALA A 51 -8.81 -16.78 -3.56
N ASP A 52 -9.34 -17.93 -3.14
CA ASP A 52 -8.66 -19.22 -3.11
C ASP A 52 -9.52 -20.31 -3.79
N GLU A 53 -9.01 -21.55 -3.83
CA GLU A 53 -9.67 -22.68 -4.47
C GLU A 53 -11.06 -22.98 -3.87
N ASN A 54 -11.22 -22.72 -2.57
CA ASN A 54 -12.44 -23.02 -1.82
C ASN A 54 -13.44 -21.86 -1.83
N LYS A 55 -13.01 -20.66 -2.27
CA LYS A 55 -13.77 -19.41 -2.22
C LYS A 55 -14.40 -19.17 -0.86
N GLN A 56 -13.61 -19.35 0.20
CA GLN A 56 -14.12 -19.23 1.56
C GLN A 56 -14.79 -17.88 1.79
N GLU A 57 -15.96 -17.88 2.41
CA GLU A 57 -16.72 -16.67 2.70
C GLU A 57 -16.68 -16.37 4.19
N GLU A 58 -16.48 -15.09 4.53
CA GLU A 58 -16.58 -14.58 5.89
C GLU A 58 -17.66 -13.49 5.93
N THR A 59 -18.68 -13.70 6.76
CA THR A 59 -19.74 -12.70 6.97
C THR A 59 -19.30 -11.72 8.04
N ILE A 60 -19.24 -10.44 7.68
CA ILE A 60 -18.92 -9.35 8.58
C ILE A 60 -20.20 -8.72 9.08
N THR A 61 -20.38 -8.65 10.39
CA THR A 61 -21.58 -8.13 11.08
C THR A 61 -21.19 -7.07 12.11
N ASN A 62 -22.16 -6.55 12.88
CA ASN A 62 -21.90 -5.56 13.94
C ASN A 62 -21.26 -4.27 13.39
N ILE A 63 -21.86 -3.76 12.32
CA ILE A 63 -21.40 -2.58 11.59
C ILE A 63 -22.54 -1.60 11.37
N ASN A 64 -22.19 -0.34 11.16
CA ASN A 64 -23.06 0.69 10.58
C ASN A 64 -22.21 1.64 9.71
N GLY A 65 -22.88 2.57 9.04
CA GLY A 65 -22.26 3.55 8.16
C GLY A 65 -22.75 4.96 8.44
N ILE A 66 -21.88 5.95 8.32
CA ILE A 66 -22.21 7.38 8.37
C ILE A 66 -21.71 8.04 7.10
N ASN A 67 -22.60 8.78 6.43
CA ASN A 67 -22.19 9.62 5.31
C ASN A 67 -21.58 10.91 5.88
N SER A 68 -20.27 11.09 5.74
CA SER A 68 -19.54 12.21 6.36
C SER A 68 -19.87 13.57 5.74
N LYS A 69 -20.40 13.59 4.51
CA LYS A 69 -20.85 14.83 3.86
C LYS A 69 -22.20 15.28 4.42
N ASP A 70 -23.12 14.33 4.62
CA ASP A 70 -24.50 14.63 4.97
C ASP A 70 -24.72 14.69 6.49
N ASN A 71 -23.97 13.88 7.26
CA ASN A 71 -24.13 13.74 8.71
C ASN A 71 -22.81 13.93 9.48
N PRO A 72 -22.10 15.07 9.33
CA PRO A 72 -20.81 15.29 10.00
C PRO A 72 -20.90 15.28 11.53
N SER A 73 -22.02 15.73 12.11
CA SER A 73 -22.26 15.71 13.56
C SER A 73 -22.32 14.29 14.12
N GLU A 74 -22.84 13.32 13.37
CA GLU A 74 -22.84 11.91 13.77
C GLU A 74 -21.42 11.32 13.76
N VAL A 75 -20.58 11.74 12.81
CA VAL A 75 -19.16 11.35 12.79
C VAL A 75 -18.43 11.89 14.02
N VAL A 76 -18.67 13.16 14.39
CA VAL A 76 -18.11 13.75 15.62
C VAL A 76 -18.53 12.94 16.85
N ALA A 77 -19.82 12.61 16.98
CA ALA A 77 -20.32 11.79 18.08
C ALA A 77 -19.70 10.38 18.11
N ALA A 78 -19.46 9.77 16.95
CA ALA A 78 -18.77 8.47 16.85
C ALA A 78 -17.31 8.57 17.31
N ILE A 79 -16.59 9.63 16.93
CA ILE A 79 -15.19 9.87 17.33
C ILE A 79 -15.06 10.04 18.86
N VAL A 80 -15.99 10.75 19.50
CA VAL A 80 -16.01 10.94 20.97
C VAL A 80 -16.04 9.61 21.72
N ASN A 81 -16.68 8.59 21.15
CA ASN A 81 -16.87 7.27 21.77
C ASN A 81 -15.93 6.18 21.22
N ALA A 82 -15.08 6.49 20.24
CA ALA A 82 -14.21 5.51 19.61
C ALA A 82 -13.13 4.96 20.58
N ASP A 83 -12.80 3.69 20.44
CA ASP A 83 -11.63 3.07 21.08
C ASP A 83 -10.44 3.02 20.11
N ILE A 84 -10.70 3.09 18.80
CA ILE A 84 -9.71 3.19 17.73
C ILE A 84 -10.30 3.92 16.53
N ILE A 85 -9.47 4.70 15.82
CA ILE A 85 -9.80 5.26 14.51
C ILE A 85 -8.83 4.69 13.49
N THR A 86 -9.35 4.30 12.33
CA THR A 86 -8.52 3.84 11.20
C THR A 86 -8.95 4.49 9.90
N THR A 87 -8.06 4.56 8.91
CA THR A 87 -8.38 5.10 7.57
C THR A 87 -7.89 4.18 6.47
N ALA A 88 -8.63 4.10 5.37
CA ALA A 88 -8.20 3.52 4.09
C ALA A 88 -8.85 4.29 2.93
N VAL A 89 -8.49 5.58 2.83
CA VAL A 89 -9.14 6.56 1.93
C VAL A 89 -8.25 7.02 0.77
N GLY A 90 -6.96 6.74 0.84
CA GLY A 90 -5.93 7.20 -0.10
C GLY A 90 -5.24 8.50 0.36
N PRO A 91 -3.95 8.69 0.01
CA PRO A 91 -3.16 9.85 0.45
C PRO A 91 -3.77 11.22 0.14
N THR A 92 -4.48 11.34 -0.99
CA THR A 92 -5.11 12.60 -1.42
C THR A 92 -6.37 12.93 -0.63
N VAL A 93 -6.96 11.96 0.06
CA VAL A 93 -8.20 12.13 0.84
C VAL A 93 -7.88 12.37 2.33
N LEU A 94 -6.69 12.00 2.82
CA LEU A 94 -6.27 12.29 4.19
C LEU A 94 -6.43 13.78 4.58
N PRO A 95 -5.99 14.77 3.76
CA PRO A 95 -6.22 16.18 4.08
C PRO A 95 -7.71 16.56 4.11
N ILE A 96 -8.54 15.89 3.31
CA ILE A 96 -9.98 16.20 3.21
C ILE A 96 -10.71 15.78 4.49
N ILE A 97 -10.38 14.61 5.05
CA ILE A 97 -10.99 14.13 6.30
C ILE A 97 -10.39 14.76 7.56
N ALA A 98 -9.21 15.39 7.46
CA ALA A 98 -8.47 15.93 8.58
C ALA A 98 -9.26 16.97 9.39
N LYS A 99 -10.03 17.84 8.71
CA LYS A 99 -10.88 18.83 9.36
C LYS A 99 -11.95 18.19 10.25
N LEU A 100 -12.70 17.22 9.71
CA LEU A 100 -13.76 16.53 10.45
C LEU A 100 -13.20 15.70 11.61
N LEU A 101 -12.03 15.08 11.41
CA LEU A 101 -11.29 14.41 12.48
C LEU A 101 -10.87 15.39 13.58
N ALA A 102 -10.34 16.56 13.23
CA ALA A 102 -9.96 17.58 14.21
C ALA A 102 -11.16 18.07 15.03
N GLU A 103 -12.30 18.32 14.39
CA GLU A 103 -13.56 18.66 15.06
C GLU A 103 -13.97 17.56 16.06
N GLY A 104 -14.01 16.30 15.62
CA GLY A 104 -14.36 15.17 16.49
C GLY A 104 -13.40 14.94 17.65
N LEU A 105 -12.09 15.06 17.40
CA LEU A 105 -11.06 14.89 18.42
C LEU A 105 -11.03 16.06 19.42
N SER A 106 -11.35 17.27 18.97
CA SER A 106 -11.48 18.44 19.85
C SER A 106 -12.69 18.32 20.76
N GLU A 107 -13.82 17.84 20.23
CA GLU A 107 -15.00 17.52 21.06
C GLU A 107 -14.70 16.40 22.05
N ARG A 108 -14.02 15.34 21.58
CA ARG A 108 -13.57 14.24 22.45
C ARG A 108 -12.69 14.76 23.59
N LEU A 109 -11.78 15.69 23.31
CA LEU A 109 -10.88 16.26 24.31
C LEU A 109 -11.64 16.96 25.46
N GLN A 110 -12.90 17.35 25.27
CA GLN A 110 -13.72 17.93 26.34
C GLN A 110 -14.51 16.88 27.13
N GLN A 111 -14.85 15.75 26.50
CA GLN A 111 -15.78 14.76 27.06
C GLN A 111 -15.10 13.46 27.53
N ASN A 112 -13.96 13.09 26.94
CA ASN A 112 -13.33 11.79 27.12
C ASN A 112 -11.80 11.91 27.08
N GLN A 113 -11.18 11.76 28.25
CA GLN A 113 -9.72 11.85 28.43
C GLN A 113 -8.98 10.53 28.18
N GLN A 114 -9.66 9.47 27.72
CA GLN A 114 -8.99 8.19 27.43
C GLN A 114 -8.10 8.31 26.18
N PRO A 115 -6.88 7.76 26.21
CA PRO A 115 -6.01 7.71 25.04
C PRO A 115 -6.71 7.10 23.82
N LEU A 116 -6.43 7.65 22.65
CA LEU A 116 -6.99 7.18 21.39
C LEU A 116 -5.88 7.07 20.34
N ASN A 117 -5.86 5.93 19.63
CA ASN A 117 -4.92 5.66 18.56
C ASN A 117 -5.64 5.82 17.21
N ILE A 118 -5.08 6.65 16.33
CA ILE A 118 -5.56 6.94 14.97
C ILE A 118 -4.55 6.39 13.97
N ILE A 119 -4.92 5.34 13.23
CA ILE A 119 -4.00 4.58 12.37
C ILE A 119 -4.41 4.74 10.91
N ALA A 120 -3.64 5.47 10.13
CA ALA A 120 -3.87 5.58 8.69
C ALA A 120 -3.30 4.35 7.98
N CYS A 121 -4.18 3.47 7.50
CA CYS A 121 -3.86 2.22 6.83
C CYS A 121 -3.78 2.44 5.31
N GLU A 122 -2.85 3.28 4.90
CA GLU A 122 -2.72 3.75 3.52
C GLU A 122 -1.57 3.08 2.77
N ASN A 123 -1.63 3.05 1.43
CA ASN A 123 -0.51 2.60 0.60
C ASN A 123 0.54 3.71 0.42
N MET A 124 1.05 4.23 1.54
CA MET A 124 2.10 5.24 1.59
C MET A 124 2.94 5.12 2.86
N ILE A 125 4.17 5.61 2.81
CA ILE A 125 5.03 5.75 3.98
C ILE A 125 4.56 6.99 4.77
N GLY A 126 4.48 6.89 6.10
CA GLY A 126 4.14 8.03 6.94
C GLY A 126 2.68 8.48 6.86
N GLY A 127 1.74 7.59 6.51
CA GLY A 127 0.33 7.95 6.37
C GLY A 127 -0.28 8.57 7.63
N SER A 128 0.01 8.01 8.81
CA SER A 128 -0.50 8.53 10.08
C SER A 128 0.19 9.84 10.46
N GLU A 129 1.46 9.99 10.12
CA GLU A 129 2.21 11.23 10.32
C GLU A 129 1.64 12.37 9.46
N LEU A 130 1.38 12.12 8.18
CA LEU A 130 0.69 13.08 7.30
C LEU A 130 -0.70 13.43 7.85
N LEU A 131 -1.47 12.43 8.29
CA LEU A 131 -2.79 12.68 8.86
C LEU A 131 -2.68 13.54 10.13
N LYS A 132 -1.72 13.25 11.02
CA LYS A 132 -1.45 14.07 12.22
C LYS A 132 -1.15 15.51 11.85
N GLU A 133 -0.26 15.74 10.88
CA GLU A 133 0.08 17.08 10.39
C GLU A 133 -1.18 17.84 9.96
N LYS A 134 -2.00 17.24 9.09
CA LYS A 134 -3.21 17.88 8.56
C LYS A 134 -4.28 18.08 9.63
N VAL A 135 -4.42 17.18 10.59
CA VAL A 135 -5.36 17.33 11.71
C VAL A 135 -4.94 18.50 12.59
N LEU A 136 -3.64 18.64 12.89
CA LEU A 136 -3.13 19.72 13.75
C LEU A 136 -3.26 21.12 13.12
N GLU A 137 -3.38 21.24 11.80
CA GLU A 137 -3.71 22.51 11.13
C GLU A 137 -5.10 23.05 11.52
N HIS A 138 -5.97 22.18 12.05
CA HIS A 138 -7.34 22.51 12.44
C HIS A 138 -7.58 22.48 13.95
N VAL A 139 -6.54 22.24 14.76
CA VAL A 139 -6.63 22.23 16.24
C VAL A 139 -6.18 23.57 16.79
N ASP A 140 -6.96 24.13 17.73
CA ASP A 140 -6.62 25.36 18.44
C ASP A 140 -5.27 25.23 19.17
N LEU A 141 -4.40 26.24 19.02
CA LEU A 141 -3.04 26.23 19.58
C LEU A 141 -3.00 26.01 21.10
N LYS A 142 -4.01 26.51 21.83
CA LYS A 142 -4.16 26.32 23.29
C LYS A 142 -4.37 24.86 23.68
N ASP A 143 -4.96 24.06 22.78
CA ASP A 143 -5.36 22.67 23.05
C ASP A 143 -4.32 21.67 22.53
N LYS A 144 -3.36 22.13 21.71
CA LYS A 144 -2.35 21.28 21.06
C LYS A 144 -1.58 20.38 22.04
N THR A 145 -1.14 20.91 23.17
CA THR A 145 -0.41 20.11 24.17
C THR A 145 -1.28 18.99 24.77
N ALA A 146 -2.55 19.28 25.06
CA ALA A 146 -3.48 18.28 25.60
C ALA A 146 -3.89 17.26 24.51
N PHE A 147 -4.10 17.72 23.29
CA PHE A 147 -4.33 16.86 22.13
C PHE A 147 -3.17 15.88 21.93
N GLU A 148 -1.93 16.39 21.90
CA GLU A 148 -0.71 15.62 21.73
C GLU A 148 -0.31 14.81 22.96
N SER A 149 -1.00 14.92 24.10
CA SER A 149 -0.79 14.02 25.24
C SER A 149 -1.72 12.81 25.20
N ILE A 150 -2.92 12.94 24.62
CA ILE A 150 -3.96 11.89 24.64
C ILE A 150 -4.04 11.13 23.31
N PHE A 151 -3.86 11.81 22.17
CA PHE A 151 -4.05 11.20 20.85
C PHE A 151 -2.73 10.76 20.21
N ALA A 152 -2.71 9.56 19.66
CA ALA A 152 -1.56 8.95 19.02
C ALA A 152 -1.86 8.66 17.54
N PHE A 153 -0.83 8.80 16.71
CA PHE A 153 -0.91 8.57 15.26
C PHE A 153 0.18 7.57 14.83
N PRO A 154 0.12 6.31 15.31
CA PRO A 154 1.14 5.33 14.96
C PRO A 154 1.05 5.02 13.47
N ASN A 155 2.20 5.05 12.79
CA ASN A 155 2.26 4.68 11.38
C ASN A 155 1.99 3.19 11.20
N ALA A 156 1.52 2.83 10.01
CA ALA A 156 1.29 1.44 9.64
C ALA A 156 1.86 1.10 8.26
N ALA A 157 2.26 -0.15 8.11
CA ALA A 157 2.51 -0.78 6.82
C ALA A 157 1.41 -1.82 6.58
N VAL A 158 0.69 -1.66 5.47
CA VAL A 158 -0.43 -2.54 5.11
C VAL A 158 -0.20 -3.18 3.75
N ASP A 159 -0.54 -4.47 3.65
CA ASP A 159 -0.40 -5.24 2.42
C ASP A 159 -1.51 -6.27 2.28
N ARG A 160 -2.35 -6.06 1.28
CA ARG A 160 -3.35 -7.01 0.78
C ARG A 160 -3.69 -6.63 -0.66
N ILE A 161 -3.63 -7.61 -1.56
CA ILE A 161 -4.09 -7.47 -2.93
C ILE A 161 -5.61 -7.61 -2.93
N VAL A 162 -6.24 -6.53 -3.36
CA VAL A 162 -7.69 -6.45 -3.54
C VAL A 162 -7.91 -5.93 -4.97
N PRO A 163 -8.22 -6.81 -5.93
CA PRO A 163 -8.33 -6.42 -7.33
C PRO A 163 -9.56 -5.52 -7.53
N ASN A 164 -9.56 -4.81 -8.67
CA ASN A 164 -10.78 -4.19 -9.16
C ASN A 164 -11.80 -5.29 -9.44
N GLN A 165 -13.04 -5.07 -9.03
CA GLN A 165 -14.05 -6.11 -9.02
C GLN A 165 -15.44 -5.52 -9.14
N THR A 166 -16.35 -6.35 -9.62
CA THR A 166 -17.78 -6.06 -9.66
C THR A 166 -18.48 -7.30 -9.16
N ASN A 167 -19.26 -7.15 -8.09
CA ASN A 167 -19.99 -8.24 -7.46
C ASN A 167 -21.49 -8.01 -7.65
N GLN A 168 -22.27 -9.10 -7.60
CA GLN A 168 -23.74 -9.02 -7.67
C GLN A 168 -24.30 -8.23 -6.48
N GLU A 169 -23.81 -8.53 -5.28
CA GLU A 169 -24.13 -7.77 -4.06
C GLU A 169 -23.11 -6.64 -3.88
N LEU A 170 -23.62 -5.42 -3.70
CA LEU A 170 -22.83 -4.19 -3.69
C LEU A 170 -21.71 -4.18 -2.63
N LEU A 171 -21.98 -4.74 -1.45
CA LEU A 171 -21.01 -4.73 -0.34
C LEU A 171 -20.02 -5.89 -0.38
N THR A 172 -20.29 -6.93 -1.16
CA THR A 172 -19.38 -8.08 -1.28
C THR A 172 -18.02 -7.63 -1.78
N VAL A 173 -16.97 -8.20 -1.19
CA VAL A 173 -15.59 -7.90 -1.57
C VAL A 173 -14.75 -9.19 -1.59
N ALA A 174 -14.18 -9.47 -2.76
CA ALA A 174 -13.21 -10.52 -2.98
C ALA A 174 -11.81 -10.00 -2.67
N VAL A 175 -11.05 -10.74 -1.89
CA VAL A 175 -9.70 -10.38 -1.42
C VAL A 175 -8.79 -11.59 -1.45
N GLU A 176 -7.49 -11.36 -1.59
CA GLU A 176 -6.56 -12.48 -1.43
C GLU A 176 -6.57 -13.02 0.02
N PRO A 177 -6.25 -14.32 0.24
CA PRO A 177 -6.15 -14.87 1.60
C PRO A 177 -5.04 -14.21 2.43
N TYR A 178 -3.93 -13.86 1.78
CA TYR A 178 -2.81 -13.19 2.43
C TYR A 178 -3.18 -11.77 2.88
N TYR A 179 -2.69 -11.39 4.05
CA TYR A 179 -2.67 -10.00 4.48
C TYR A 179 -1.53 -9.77 5.47
N GLU A 180 -1.09 -8.53 5.57
CA GLU A 180 -0.13 -8.09 6.58
C GLU A 180 -0.47 -6.65 7.02
N TRP A 181 -0.70 -6.47 8.31
CA TRP A 181 -0.90 -5.16 8.94
C TRP A 181 0.12 -5.01 10.07
N VAL A 182 1.11 -4.16 9.86
CA VAL A 182 2.17 -3.87 10.85
C VAL A 182 1.99 -2.45 11.35
N VAL A 183 2.02 -2.25 12.67
CA VAL A 183 1.84 -0.95 13.33
C VAL A 183 3.05 -0.62 14.18
N ASP A 184 3.50 0.63 14.12
CA ASP A 184 4.53 1.18 15.01
C ASP A 184 4.00 1.27 16.45
N ALA A 185 4.48 0.35 17.29
CA ALA A 185 4.10 0.24 18.69
C ALA A 185 4.68 1.37 19.55
N SER A 186 5.81 1.96 19.14
CA SER A 186 6.51 2.99 19.91
C SER A 186 5.71 4.30 20.00
N ALA A 187 4.86 4.55 19.01
CA ALA A 187 4.00 5.73 18.93
C ALA A 187 2.62 5.55 19.59
N ILE A 188 2.28 4.33 20.04
CA ILE A 188 0.98 4.03 20.65
C ILE A 188 0.87 4.68 22.03
N LYS A 189 -0.33 5.17 22.35
CA LYS A 189 -0.67 5.66 23.69
C LYS A 189 -1.72 4.79 24.34
N GLY A 190 -1.60 4.68 25.67
CA GLY A 190 -2.48 3.86 26.48
C GLY A 190 -2.33 2.38 26.21
N VAL A 191 -3.45 1.65 26.23
CA VAL A 191 -3.45 0.21 26.00
C VAL A 191 -3.30 -0.05 24.51
N LYS A 192 -2.28 -0.83 24.15
CA LYS A 192 -2.09 -1.33 22.79
C LYS A 192 -3.35 -2.08 22.32
N PRO A 193 -3.96 -1.70 21.18
CA PRO A 193 -5.16 -2.38 20.69
C PRO A 193 -4.88 -3.87 20.47
N ASN A 194 -5.80 -4.73 20.93
CA ASN A 194 -5.69 -6.17 20.72
C ASN A 194 -6.49 -6.56 19.47
N ILE A 195 -5.86 -6.47 18.29
CA ILE A 195 -6.49 -6.81 17.01
C ILE A 195 -5.79 -8.03 16.43
N THR A 196 -6.51 -9.16 16.36
CA THR A 196 -5.99 -10.39 15.76
C THR A 196 -5.63 -10.15 14.29
N GLY A 197 -4.40 -10.52 13.91
CA GLY A 197 -3.87 -10.28 12.56
C GLY A 197 -3.05 -9.00 12.41
N VAL A 198 -2.92 -8.18 13.47
CA VAL A 198 -2.03 -7.02 13.49
C VAL A 198 -0.72 -7.37 14.21
N THR A 199 0.40 -7.03 13.57
CA THR A 199 1.73 -7.16 14.16
C THR A 199 2.17 -5.79 14.66
N TYR A 200 2.58 -5.71 15.93
CA TYR A 200 3.06 -4.47 16.54
C TYR A 200 4.58 -4.56 16.70
N VAL A 201 5.29 -3.55 16.23
CA VAL A 201 6.77 -3.53 16.18
C VAL A 201 7.31 -2.19 16.65
N ASP A 202 8.51 -2.19 17.22
CA ASP A 202 9.15 -0.95 17.69
C ASP A 202 9.84 -0.16 16.56
N ASP A 203 10.16 -0.83 15.46
CA ASP A 203 10.67 -0.20 14.23
C ASP A 203 9.90 -0.72 13.02
N LEU A 204 9.16 0.18 12.38
CA LEU A 204 8.33 -0.11 11.21
C LEU A 204 9.12 -0.10 9.90
N LYS A 205 10.28 0.60 9.87
CA LYS A 205 11.06 0.80 8.65
C LYS A 205 11.47 -0.51 7.96
N PRO A 206 11.94 -1.57 8.65
CA PRO A 206 12.28 -2.84 8.03
C PRO A 206 11.09 -3.48 7.30
N TYR A 207 9.88 -3.34 7.83
CA TYR A 207 8.67 -3.93 7.25
C TYR A 207 8.19 -3.13 6.03
N ILE A 208 8.28 -1.81 6.09
CA ILE A 208 8.00 -0.92 4.94
C ILE A 208 8.95 -1.26 3.78
N GLU A 209 10.26 -1.27 4.03
CA GLU A 209 11.24 -1.57 2.98
C GLU A 209 11.11 -3.01 2.50
N ARG A 210 10.86 -4.00 3.37
CA ARG A 210 10.59 -5.38 2.97
C ARG A 210 9.40 -5.49 2.02
N LYS A 211 8.27 -4.86 2.34
CA LYS A 211 7.09 -4.86 1.46
C LYS A 211 7.38 -4.13 0.15
N LEU A 212 8.04 -2.97 0.21
CA LEU A 212 8.37 -2.17 -0.96
C LEU A 212 9.32 -2.92 -1.90
N PHE A 213 10.36 -3.56 -1.37
CA PHE A 213 11.41 -4.20 -2.15
C PHE A 213 11.06 -5.63 -2.55
N THR A 214 10.10 -6.27 -1.90
CA THR A 214 9.65 -7.60 -2.31
C THR A 214 8.33 -7.55 -3.08
N VAL A 215 7.26 -7.06 -2.45
CA VAL A 215 5.92 -7.10 -3.06
C VAL A 215 5.82 -6.10 -4.20
N ASN A 216 6.12 -4.83 -3.93
CA ASN A 216 5.94 -3.78 -4.95
C ASN A 216 6.95 -3.95 -6.09
N THR A 217 8.21 -4.27 -5.79
CA THR A 217 9.25 -4.54 -6.81
C THR A 217 8.88 -5.74 -7.65
N GLY A 218 8.58 -6.90 -7.05
CA GLY A 218 8.23 -8.11 -7.79
C GLY A 218 7.02 -7.91 -8.71
N HIS A 219 5.99 -7.21 -8.22
CA HIS A 219 4.79 -6.93 -8.99
C HIS A 219 5.06 -5.98 -10.16
N ALA A 220 5.90 -4.96 -9.96
CA ALA A 220 6.30 -4.04 -11.03
C ALA A 220 7.17 -4.74 -12.09
N VAL A 221 8.10 -5.59 -11.66
CA VAL A 221 8.96 -6.38 -12.57
C VAL A 221 8.11 -7.30 -13.44
N ALA A 222 7.18 -8.05 -12.83
CA ALA A 222 6.24 -8.90 -13.55
C ALA A 222 5.39 -8.10 -14.55
N ALA A 223 4.91 -6.92 -14.17
CA ALA A 223 4.08 -6.07 -15.02
C ALA A 223 4.83 -5.51 -16.23
N TYR A 224 6.02 -4.92 -16.04
CA TYR A 224 6.77 -4.32 -17.15
C TYR A 224 7.32 -5.37 -18.12
N LEU A 225 7.84 -6.50 -17.60
CA LEU A 225 8.26 -7.61 -18.46
C LEU A 225 7.07 -8.25 -19.16
N GLY A 226 5.95 -8.40 -18.43
CA GLY A 226 4.71 -8.94 -18.97
C GLY A 226 4.18 -8.11 -20.12
N TYR A 227 4.13 -6.80 -19.94
CA TYR A 227 3.73 -5.83 -20.96
C TYR A 227 4.63 -5.91 -22.20
N ASN A 228 5.96 -5.91 -22.03
CA ASN A 228 6.88 -6.01 -23.16
C ASN A 228 6.66 -7.29 -23.97
N LEU A 229 6.32 -8.41 -23.31
CA LEU A 229 6.05 -9.69 -23.97
C LEU A 229 4.59 -9.84 -24.47
N GLY A 230 3.74 -8.81 -24.31
CA GLY A 230 2.36 -8.82 -24.77
C GLY A 230 1.40 -9.66 -23.92
N PHE A 231 1.73 -9.95 -22.66
CA PHE A 231 0.80 -10.59 -21.73
C PHE A 231 -0.21 -9.58 -21.19
N GLU A 232 -1.46 -10.00 -21.00
CA GLU A 232 -2.54 -9.14 -20.51
C GLU A 232 -2.55 -9.06 -18.99
N THR A 233 -2.26 -10.17 -18.31
CA THR A 233 -2.35 -10.27 -16.85
C THR A 233 -1.04 -10.64 -16.17
N ILE A 234 -0.90 -10.29 -14.90
CA ILE A 234 0.26 -10.66 -14.07
C ILE A 234 0.41 -12.17 -14.00
N LYS A 235 -0.69 -12.92 -13.89
CA LYS A 235 -0.63 -14.38 -13.88
C LYS A 235 -0.05 -14.92 -15.18
N GLN A 236 -0.53 -14.47 -16.35
CA GLN A 236 0.01 -14.87 -17.65
C GLN A 236 1.51 -14.55 -17.75
N ALA A 237 1.91 -13.37 -17.27
CA ALA A 237 3.32 -12.99 -17.21
C ALA A 237 4.12 -13.94 -16.31
N MET A 238 3.63 -14.26 -15.11
CA MET A 238 4.29 -15.15 -14.16
C MET A 238 4.28 -16.64 -14.58
N ASP A 239 3.33 -17.07 -15.41
CA ASP A 239 3.31 -18.41 -16.03
C ASP A 239 4.46 -18.55 -17.06
N ASN A 240 5.00 -17.44 -17.58
CA ASN A 240 6.18 -17.45 -18.43
C ASN A 240 7.47 -17.66 -17.62
N SER A 241 8.22 -18.72 -17.93
CA SER A 241 9.44 -19.08 -17.18
C SER A 241 10.53 -18.00 -17.20
N LYS A 242 10.65 -17.20 -18.28
CA LYS A 242 11.62 -16.10 -18.35
C LYS A 242 11.25 -14.97 -17.39
N VAL A 243 9.97 -14.58 -17.36
CA VAL A 243 9.48 -13.54 -16.44
C VAL A 243 9.58 -14.01 -14.99
N SER A 244 9.08 -15.22 -14.70
CA SER A 244 9.15 -15.82 -13.36
C SER A 244 10.58 -15.89 -12.83
N SER A 245 11.53 -16.32 -13.67
CA SER A 245 12.94 -16.36 -13.31
C SER A 245 13.52 -14.97 -13.06
N LEU A 246 13.18 -13.97 -13.88
CA LEU A 246 13.64 -12.60 -13.68
C LEU A 246 13.08 -11.99 -12.40
N VAL A 247 11.79 -12.19 -12.11
CA VAL A 247 11.16 -11.76 -10.85
C VAL A 247 11.89 -12.42 -9.67
N LYS A 248 12.09 -13.74 -9.68
CA LYS A 248 12.84 -14.46 -8.64
C LYS A 248 14.23 -13.89 -8.42
N SER A 249 14.98 -13.66 -9.50
CA SER A 249 16.34 -13.13 -9.41
C SER A 249 16.37 -11.68 -8.91
N THR A 250 15.45 -10.82 -9.35
CA THR A 250 15.30 -9.46 -8.82
C THR A 250 14.96 -9.48 -7.33
N LEU A 251 14.04 -10.36 -6.91
CA LEU A 251 13.66 -10.49 -5.52
C LEU A 251 14.81 -10.99 -4.64
N LYS A 252 15.68 -11.85 -5.17
CA LYS A 252 16.91 -12.26 -4.50
C LYS A 252 17.89 -11.09 -4.31
N GLU A 253 18.13 -10.28 -5.34
CA GLU A 253 18.96 -9.06 -5.22
C GLU A 253 18.42 -8.14 -4.13
N THR A 254 17.11 -7.85 -4.16
CA THR A 254 16.49 -7.00 -3.14
C THR A 254 16.51 -7.63 -1.74
N GLY A 255 16.38 -8.96 -1.65
CA GLY A 255 16.39 -9.68 -0.39
C GLY A 255 17.75 -9.62 0.29
N ASN A 256 18.84 -9.73 -0.47
CA ASN A 256 20.20 -9.59 0.05
C ASN A 256 20.45 -8.21 0.69
N ILE A 257 19.86 -7.15 0.12
CA ILE A 257 19.90 -5.80 0.70
C ILE A 257 19.20 -5.81 2.06
N LEU A 258 17.97 -6.34 2.12
CA LEU A 258 17.16 -6.36 3.34
C LEU A 258 17.80 -7.20 4.45
N ILE A 259 18.36 -8.35 4.10
CA ILE A 259 19.09 -9.22 5.04
C ILE A 259 20.30 -8.49 5.62
N THR A 260 21.12 -7.86 4.77
CA THR A 260 22.32 -7.14 5.22
C THR A 260 21.98 -5.90 6.04
N GLN A 261 20.98 -5.11 5.62
CA GLN A 261 20.62 -3.84 6.23
C GLN A 261 19.85 -4.00 7.56
N TYR A 262 18.98 -5.02 7.65
CA TYR A 262 18.05 -5.19 8.76
C TYR A 262 18.24 -6.46 9.58
N GLY A 263 19.16 -7.34 9.18
CA GLY A 263 19.41 -8.60 9.88
C GLY A 263 18.25 -9.59 9.80
N PHE A 264 17.41 -9.51 8.76
CA PHE A 264 16.40 -10.54 8.53
C PHE A 264 17.09 -11.90 8.35
N LYS A 265 16.53 -12.94 8.97
CA LYS A 265 17.02 -14.31 8.75
C LYS A 265 16.79 -14.70 7.29
N GLU A 266 17.84 -15.13 6.61
CA GLU A 266 17.81 -15.49 5.19
C GLU A 266 16.71 -16.50 4.87
N GLU A 267 16.59 -17.58 5.65
CA GLU A 267 15.57 -18.61 5.46
C GLU A 267 14.15 -18.03 5.54
N THR A 268 13.87 -17.23 6.56
CA THR A 268 12.56 -16.58 6.74
C THR A 268 12.26 -15.59 5.62
N HIS A 269 13.27 -14.85 5.15
CA HIS A 269 13.10 -13.91 4.06
C HIS A 269 12.88 -14.62 2.71
N ASN A 270 13.58 -15.73 2.45
CA ASN A 270 13.36 -16.55 1.26
C ASN A 270 11.95 -17.18 1.26
N GLN A 271 11.46 -17.65 2.41
CA GLN A 271 10.07 -18.10 2.55
C GLN A 271 9.06 -16.98 2.26
N TYR A 272 9.37 -15.74 2.69
CA TYR A 272 8.57 -14.57 2.36
C TYR A 272 8.55 -14.32 0.84
N ILE A 273 9.70 -14.34 0.17
CA ILE A 273 9.80 -14.20 -1.30
C ILE A 273 8.95 -15.25 -2.03
N GLU A 274 9.07 -16.53 -1.67
CA GLU A 274 8.27 -17.60 -2.28
C GLU A 274 6.77 -17.40 -2.04
N LYS A 275 6.38 -16.93 -0.84
CA LYS A 275 5.00 -16.56 -0.54
C LYS A 275 4.50 -15.42 -1.43
N ILE A 276 5.33 -14.41 -1.70
CA ILE A 276 4.99 -13.29 -2.60
C ILE A 276 4.83 -13.78 -4.04
N ILE A 277 5.73 -14.64 -4.52
CA ILE A 277 5.63 -15.21 -5.87
C ILE A 277 4.35 -16.04 -6.03
N ALA A 278 4.00 -16.84 -5.02
CA ALA A 278 2.75 -17.60 -5.02
C ALA A 278 1.51 -16.70 -5.10
N ARG A 279 1.53 -15.51 -4.47
CA ARG A 279 0.45 -14.52 -4.59
C ARG A 279 0.27 -14.04 -6.04
N PHE A 280 1.37 -13.80 -6.77
CA PHE A 280 1.30 -13.38 -8.18
C PHE A 280 0.81 -14.49 -9.12
N LEU A 281 0.94 -15.75 -8.71
CA LEU A 281 0.48 -16.93 -9.46
C LEU A 281 -0.95 -17.34 -9.11
N ASN A 282 -1.61 -16.67 -8.16
CA ASN A 282 -2.95 -17.04 -7.71
C ASN A 282 -3.96 -16.96 -8.87
N PRO A 283 -4.55 -18.08 -9.32
CA PRO A 283 -5.47 -18.10 -10.45
C PRO A 283 -6.80 -17.40 -10.18
N HIS A 284 -7.11 -17.14 -8.91
CA HIS A 284 -8.34 -16.47 -8.48
C HIS A 284 -8.19 -14.94 -8.38
N ILE A 285 -6.98 -14.42 -8.63
CA ILE A 285 -6.69 -12.99 -8.68
C ILE A 285 -6.14 -12.67 -10.06
N SER A 286 -6.93 -11.94 -10.84
CA SER A 286 -6.48 -11.45 -12.15
C SER A 286 -6.25 -9.96 -12.06
N ASP A 287 -4.99 -9.55 -12.19
CA ASP A 287 -4.60 -8.16 -12.29
C ASP A 287 -3.97 -7.88 -13.65
N ASP A 288 -4.46 -6.85 -14.34
CA ASP A 288 -3.93 -6.45 -15.65
C ASP A 288 -2.52 -5.89 -15.52
N VAL A 289 -1.63 -6.26 -16.46
CA VAL A 289 -0.25 -5.74 -16.47
C VAL A 289 -0.24 -4.22 -16.58
N THR A 290 -1.15 -3.61 -17.35
CA THR A 290 -1.21 -2.15 -17.54
C THR A 290 -1.69 -1.42 -16.28
N ARG A 291 -2.62 -2.02 -15.54
CA ARG A 291 -3.08 -1.52 -14.23
C ARG A 291 -1.92 -1.53 -13.23
N VAL A 292 -1.18 -2.64 -13.19
CA VAL A 292 -0.07 -2.82 -12.25
C VAL A 292 1.14 -2.00 -12.67
N ALA A 293 1.42 -1.82 -13.97
CA ALA A 293 2.53 -1.04 -14.52
C ALA A 293 2.28 0.48 -14.44
N ARG A 294 1.02 0.93 -14.34
CA ARG A 294 0.63 2.35 -14.29
C ARG A 294 1.48 3.24 -13.37
N GLY A 295 1.75 4.46 -13.82
CA GLY A 295 2.52 5.47 -13.09
C GLY A 295 4.01 5.16 -13.06
N PRO A 296 4.67 5.01 -14.23
CA PRO A 296 6.08 4.66 -14.30
C PRO A 296 7.02 5.75 -13.80
N LEU A 297 6.67 7.06 -13.90
CA LEU A 297 7.53 8.12 -13.39
C LEU A 297 7.67 8.02 -11.88
N ARG A 298 6.55 7.82 -11.17
CA ARG A 298 6.58 7.60 -9.72
C ARG A 298 7.41 6.36 -9.34
N LYS A 299 7.24 5.24 -10.06
CA LYS A 299 7.93 3.97 -9.76
C LYS A 299 9.41 3.96 -10.11
N LEU A 300 9.81 4.80 -11.06
CA LEU A 300 11.20 5.11 -11.39
C LEU A 300 11.75 6.28 -10.53
N GLY A 301 10.98 6.77 -9.56
CA GLY A 301 11.46 7.77 -8.61
C GLY A 301 12.56 7.22 -7.71
N LYS A 302 13.46 8.10 -7.28
CA LYS A 302 14.67 7.79 -6.49
C LYS A 302 14.43 6.88 -5.29
N ASN A 303 13.32 7.10 -4.57
CA ASN A 303 12.98 6.45 -3.31
C ASN A 303 11.94 5.32 -3.46
N ASP A 304 11.53 4.97 -4.69
CA ASP A 304 10.51 3.95 -4.95
C ASP A 304 11.15 2.58 -5.28
N ARG A 305 10.30 1.60 -5.58
CA ARG A 305 10.53 0.15 -5.63
C ARG A 305 11.60 -0.35 -6.61
N LEU A 306 12.11 0.47 -7.52
CA LEU A 306 13.11 0.05 -8.51
C LEU A 306 14.46 0.73 -8.26
N ILE A 307 14.46 2.06 -8.20
CA ILE A 307 15.71 2.83 -8.10
C ILE A 307 16.31 2.72 -6.71
N ARG A 308 15.51 2.85 -5.64
CA ARG A 308 16.04 2.79 -4.28
C ARG A 308 16.77 1.47 -4.00
N PRO A 309 16.19 0.29 -4.26
CA PRO A 309 16.93 -0.95 -4.06
C PRO A 309 18.12 -1.08 -5.01
N ALA A 310 18.06 -0.58 -6.24
CA ALA A 310 19.23 -0.63 -7.15
C ALA A 310 20.41 0.21 -6.62
N ILE A 311 20.14 1.40 -6.07
CA ILE A 311 21.14 2.23 -5.39
C ILE A 311 21.69 1.51 -4.16
N LEU A 312 20.82 0.96 -3.32
CA LEU A 312 21.24 0.25 -2.11
C LEU A 312 22.05 -1.03 -2.41
N HIS A 313 21.76 -1.72 -3.51
CA HIS A 313 22.55 -2.87 -3.95
C HIS A 313 24.02 -2.47 -4.21
N LEU A 314 24.21 -1.34 -4.89
CA LEU A 314 25.55 -0.78 -5.14
C LEU A 314 26.22 -0.32 -3.84
N GLU A 315 25.49 0.37 -2.96
CA GLU A 315 26.03 0.98 -1.74
C GLU A 315 26.33 -0.03 -0.62
N ILE A 316 25.44 -1.02 -0.43
CA ILE A 316 25.50 -1.97 0.70
C ILE A 316 26.23 -3.25 0.30
N LEU A 317 25.95 -3.78 -0.90
CA LEU A 317 26.53 -5.06 -1.33
C LEU A 317 27.80 -4.89 -2.18
N ASN A 318 28.07 -3.68 -2.69
CA ASN A 318 29.17 -3.41 -3.63
C ASN A 318 29.12 -4.29 -4.89
N GLU A 319 27.91 -4.61 -5.35
CA GLU A 319 27.65 -5.47 -6.51
C GLU A 319 26.70 -4.77 -7.50
N GLU A 320 26.84 -5.09 -8.80
CA GLU A 320 25.93 -4.55 -9.82
C GLU A 320 24.52 -5.15 -9.71
N PRO A 321 23.46 -4.32 -9.64
CA PRO A 321 22.06 -4.77 -9.56
C PRO A 321 21.55 -5.20 -10.93
N THR A 322 22.07 -6.31 -11.46
CA THR A 322 21.84 -6.76 -12.85
C THR A 322 20.36 -6.95 -13.17
N PHE A 323 19.61 -7.64 -12.32
CA PHE A 323 18.21 -7.98 -12.57
C PHE A 323 17.28 -6.80 -12.29
N LEU A 324 17.54 -6.02 -11.24
CA LEU A 324 16.91 -4.72 -10.99
C LEU A 324 17.14 -3.75 -12.16
N ALA A 325 18.36 -3.64 -12.68
CA ALA A 325 18.67 -2.80 -13.83
C ALA A 325 17.90 -3.25 -15.09
N LYS A 326 17.70 -4.56 -15.26
CA LYS A 326 16.85 -5.09 -16.33
C LYS A 326 15.38 -4.74 -16.16
N ALA A 327 14.87 -4.76 -14.93
CA ALA A 327 13.51 -4.31 -14.62
C ALA A 327 13.34 -2.80 -14.87
N ILE A 328 14.35 -1.98 -14.50
CA ILE A 328 14.38 -0.54 -14.80
C ILE A 328 14.39 -0.31 -16.31
N ALA A 329 15.19 -1.06 -17.06
CA ALA A 329 15.23 -1.00 -18.51
C ALA A 329 13.87 -1.36 -19.16
N ALA A 330 13.16 -2.34 -18.61
CA ALA A 330 11.80 -2.68 -19.06
C ALA A 330 10.80 -1.55 -18.73
N ALA A 331 10.87 -0.98 -17.53
CA ALA A 331 10.04 0.15 -17.13
C ALA A 331 10.25 1.40 -18.00
N LEU A 332 11.48 1.68 -18.41
CA LEU A 332 11.82 2.78 -19.33
C LEU A 332 11.23 2.60 -20.74
N GLN A 333 10.97 1.36 -21.15
CA GLN A 333 10.37 1.03 -22.46
C GLN A 333 8.84 0.97 -22.41
N TYR A 334 8.22 1.12 -21.24
CA TYR A 334 6.77 1.07 -21.08
C TYR A 334 6.09 2.27 -21.77
N ASP A 335 5.27 2.00 -22.77
CA ASP A 335 4.72 3.00 -23.71
C ASP A 335 3.18 3.00 -23.78
N TYR A 336 2.50 2.49 -22.74
CA TYR A 336 1.05 2.36 -22.73
C TYR A 336 0.33 3.72 -22.86
N ALA A 337 -0.29 3.96 -24.01
CA ALA A 337 -0.82 5.26 -24.40
C ALA A 337 -1.94 5.82 -23.50
N ALA A 338 -2.66 4.97 -22.77
CA ALA A 338 -3.71 5.41 -21.84
C ALA A 338 -3.17 5.81 -20.45
N ASP A 339 -1.86 5.67 -20.20
CA ASP A 339 -1.20 6.17 -18.99
C ASP A 339 -0.41 7.45 -19.29
N ALA A 340 -0.87 8.58 -18.75
CA ALA A 340 -0.25 9.88 -18.94
C ALA A 340 1.21 9.94 -18.47
N GLU A 341 1.57 9.20 -17.40
CA GLU A 341 2.97 9.12 -16.95
C GLU A 341 3.83 8.31 -17.91
N ALA A 342 3.27 7.28 -18.56
CA ALA A 342 3.97 6.51 -19.59
C ALA A 342 4.21 7.34 -20.85
N VAL A 343 3.21 8.11 -21.29
CA VAL A 343 3.35 9.06 -22.40
C VAL A 343 4.46 10.08 -22.10
N SER A 344 4.43 10.70 -20.93
CA SER A 344 5.46 11.66 -20.50
C SER A 344 6.85 11.02 -20.41
N LEU A 345 6.95 9.76 -19.95
CA LEU A 345 8.21 9.02 -19.93
C LEU A 345 8.77 8.83 -21.35
N GLN A 346 7.94 8.40 -22.30
CA GLN A 346 8.37 8.20 -23.69
C GLN A 346 8.77 9.51 -24.38
N GLU A 347 8.13 10.63 -24.06
CA GLU A 347 8.58 11.95 -24.51
C GLU A 347 9.98 12.30 -23.98
N LYS A 348 10.25 12.04 -22.70
CA LYS A 348 11.58 12.25 -22.11
C LYS A 348 12.63 11.36 -22.79
N VAL A 349 12.31 10.09 -23.04
CA VAL A 349 13.19 9.15 -23.76
C VAL A 349 13.47 9.65 -25.18
N LYS A 350 12.44 10.13 -25.90
CA LYS A 350 12.60 10.69 -27.25
C LYS A 350 13.52 11.91 -27.30
N VAL A 351 13.43 12.80 -26.31
CA VAL A 351 14.20 14.06 -26.28
C VAL A 351 15.62 13.85 -25.74
N LYS A 352 15.78 13.03 -24.70
CA LYS A 352 17.02 12.94 -23.90
C LYS A 352 17.73 11.59 -24.01
N GLY A 353 17.17 10.64 -24.74
CA GLY A 353 17.58 9.24 -24.70
C GLY A 353 17.24 8.57 -23.36
N PHE A 354 17.45 7.25 -23.30
CA PHE A 354 17.14 6.47 -22.10
C PHE A 354 17.94 6.91 -20.87
N ALA A 355 19.25 7.16 -21.01
CA ALA A 355 20.08 7.63 -19.89
C ALA A 355 19.65 9.00 -19.37
N GLY A 356 19.31 9.93 -20.27
CA GLY A 356 18.85 11.26 -19.89
C GLY A 356 17.49 11.24 -19.21
N ALA A 357 16.56 10.44 -19.72
CA ALA A 357 15.25 10.23 -19.11
C ALA A 357 15.36 9.57 -17.73
N LEU A 358 16.14 8.48 -17.61
CA LEU A 358 16.38 7.81 -16.34
C LEU A 358 16.93 8.81 -15.33
N ARG A 359 18.00 9.54 -15.67
CA ARG A 359 18.63 10.51 -14.77
C ARG A 359 17.65 11.55 -14.23
N GLU A 360 16.80 12.10 -15.10
CA GLU A 360 15.80 13.10 -14.72
C GLU A 360 14.73 12.51 -13.80
N VAL A 361 14.12 11.39 -14.19
CA VAL A 361 12.98 10.81 -13.46
C VAL A 361 13.40 10.25 -12.10
N SER A 362 14.60 9.66 -12.04
CA SER A 362 15.14 9.04 -10.83
C SER A 362 16.01 9.96 -9.99
N GLU A 363 16.19 11.22 -10.41
CA GLU A 363 17.05 12.22 -9.74
C GLU A 363 18.46 11.69 -9.43
N LEU A 364 19.00 10.86 -10.33
CA LEU A 364 20.33 10.29 -10.18
C LEU A 364 21.41 11.34 -10.48
N PRO A 365 22.55 11.33 -9.76
CA PRO A 365 23.68 12.20 -10.07
C PRO A 365 24.29 11.86 -11.43
N THR A 366 24.95 12.84 -12.05
CA THR A 366 25.54 12.72 -13.40
C THR A 366 26.50 11.52 -13.53
N ASN A 367 27.22 11.21 -12.46
CA ASN A 367 28.20 10.12 -12.37
C ASN A 367 27.62 8.83 -11.74
N SER A 368 26.29 8.66 -11.70
CA SER A 368 25.69 7.45 -11.14
C SER A 368 26.15 6.20 -11.92
N PRO A 369 26.71 5.19 -11.24
CA PRO A 369 27.12 3.94 -11.88
C PRO A 369 25.92 3.11 -12.37
N LEU A 370 24.71 3.40 -11.88
CA LEU A 370 23.49 2.68 -12.28
C LEU A 370 23.10 2.94 -13.74
N ILE A 371 23.37 4.14 -14.27
CA ILE A 371 23.00 4.54 -15.64
C ILE A 371 23.60 3.60 -16.69
N PRO A 372 24.95 3.41 -16.76
CA PRO A 372 25.53 2.52 -17.77
C PRO A 372 25.13 1.05 -17.62
N ILE A 373 24.85 0.59 -16.39
CA ILE A 373 24.35 -0.76 -16.13
C ILE A 373 22.95 -0.92 -16.76
N VAL A 374 22.05 0.05 -16.58
CA VAL A 374 20.72 0.04 -17.19
C VAL A 374 20.78 0.13 -18.71
N GLU A 375 21.64 0.98 -19.29
CA GLU A 375 21.81 1.09 -20.74
C GLU A 375 22.22 -0.25 -21.37
N THR A 376 23.13 -0.98 -20.71
CA THR A 376 23.52 -2.33 -21.13
C THR A 376 22.32 -3.28 -21.17
N GLN A 377 21.41 -3.19 -20.18
CA GLN A 377 20.22 -4.02 -20.13
C GLN A 377 19.17 -3.64 -21.18
N ILE A 378 19.06 -2.37 -21.56
CA ILE A 378 18.17 -1.92 -22.65
C ILE A 378 18.56 -2.61 -23.97
N GLU A 379 19.85 -2.65 -24.29
CA GLU A 379 20.33 -3.32 -25.51
C GLU A 379 20.14 -4.85 -25.45
N GLN A 380 20.18 -5.45 -24.26
CA GLN A 380 19.89 -6.88 -24.10
C GLN A 380 18.42 -7.20 -24.25
N LEU A 381 17.51 -6.34 -23.77
CA LEU A 381 16.06 -6.54 -23.91
C LEU A 381 15.61 -6.50 -25.38
N LYS A 382 16.23 -5.65 -26.21
CA LYS A 382 15.97 -5.64 -27.66
C LYS A 382 16.25 -6.98 -28.35
N LYS A 383 17.09 -7.84 -27.77
CA LYS A 383 17.42 -9.19 -28.29
C LYS A 383 16.50 -10.29 -27.78
N MET A 384 15.58 -9.98 -26.86
CA MET A 384 14.59 -10.94 -26.35
C MET A 384 13.32 -11.01 -27.20
N HIS A 385 13.11 -10.02 -28.06
CA HIS A 385 12.16 -9.99 -29.17
C HIS A 385 12.86 -10.44 -30.45
#